data_AF-A0A1C5K329-F1
#
_entry.id   AF-A0A1C5K329-F1
#
_cell.length_a   1.000
_cell.length_b   1.000
_cell.length_c   1.000
_cell.angle_alpha   90.00
_cell.angle_beta   90.00
_cell.angle_gamma   90.00
#
_symmetry.space_group_name_H-M   'P 1'
#
loop_
_entity.id
_entity.type
_entity.pdbx_description
1 polymer ?
#
loop_
_entity_poly.entity_id
_entity_poly.type
_entity_poly.pdbx_seq_one_letter_code
_entity_poly.pdbx_strand_id
1 'polypeptide(L)'
;MNPSVPRGGTRRRRSPAVRALLAGAVSAVTVAAVAVMMPSANAAASTLGAAAAQSGRYFGTAIAAGRLGDSTYSTIAAREFNMITAENEMKPDATEPQRGQFNFNSGDQIYNWATQRGLKVRGHTLAWHAQQPGWMQSLSGSNLRQAMIDHINGVMAHYKGKLAAWDVVNEAFNEDGSRRNSNLQGTGNDWIEVAFRTARAADPSTKLCYNDYNIENWSYGKTQGVYRMIQDFKSRGVPIDCVGLQTHFTGGSSLPSNFQTTLSSFAALGVDVALTE
;
A
#
# COMPACT_ATOMS: atom_id res chain seq x y z
N MET A 1 -42.64 53.66 -60.31
CA MET A 1 -42.50 53.83 -61.77
C MET A 1 -41.81 52.59 -62.34
N ASN A 2 -42.10 52.23 -63.60
CA ASN A 2 -41.59 51.09 -64.39
C ASN A 2 -41.72 49.65 -63.82
N PRO A 3 -42.67 48.86 -64.37
CA PRO A 3 -42.65 47.39 -64.35
C PRO A 3 -42.12 46.80 -65.67
N SER A 4 -41.56 45.59 -65.65
CA SER A 4 -41.41 44.75 -66.85
C SER A 4 -41.29 43.25 -66.53
N VAL A 5 -42.08 42.47 -67.27
CA VAL A 5 -42.30 41.01 -67.21
C VAL A 5 -41.88 40.47 -68.59
N PRO A 6 -41.23 39.28 -68.78
CA PRO A 6 -42.03 38.08 -69.11
C PRO A 6 -41.45 36.64 -68.89
N ARG A 7 -42.37 35.75 -68.45
CA ARG A 7 -42.76 34.40 -68.96
C ARG A 7 -41.73 33.35 -69.48
N GLY A 8 -41.95 32.11 -69.01
CA GLY A 8 -41.69 30.82 -69.71
C GLY A 8 -40.76 29.85 -68.95
N GLY A 9 -40.95 28.52 -68.89
CA GLY A 9 -42.09 27.66 -69.29
C GLY A 9 -41.78 26.14 -69.20
N THR A 10 -42.61 25.36 -68.49
CA THR A 10 -42.78 23.86 -68.55
C THR A 10 -41.54 22.93 -68.38
N ARG A 11 -41.52 21.93 -67.48
CA ARG A 11 -42.24 20.63 -67.58
C ARG A 11 -42.08 19.75 -66.31
N ARG A 12 -43.12 18.94 -66.02
CA ARG A 12 -43.15 17.51 -65.57
C ARG A 12 -41.79 16.90 -65.15
N ARG A 13 -41.64 16.09 -64.09
CA ARG A 13 -42.48 15.13 -63.30
C ARG A 13 -41.68 14.85 -61.98
N ARG A 14 -42.11 14.10 -60.96
CA ARG A 14 -43.20 13.14 -60.69
C ARG A 14 -43.50 13.22 -59.16
N SER A 15 -44.67 12.78 -58.71
CA SER A 15 -44.91 12.28 -57.34
C SER A 15 -45.38 10.81 -57.44
N PRO A 16 -45.31 9.98 -56.37
CA PRO A 16 -46.34 10.05 -55.32
C PRO A 16 -45.86 9.74 -53.87
N ALA A 17 -46.67 10.20 -52.89
CA ALA A 17 -47.15 9.45 -51.71
C ALA A 17 -46.16 9.08 -50.55
N VAL A 18 -46.54 9.08 -49.25
CA VAL A 18 -47.82 9.44 -48.58
C VAL A 18 -47.65 9.62 -47.05
N ARG A 19 -48.47 10.49 -46.43
CA ARG A 19 -48.90 10.60 -44.99
C ARG A 19 -47.87 10.50 -43.83
N ALA A 20 -47.78 11.59 -43.05
CA ALA A 20 -48.25 11.73 -41.64
C ALA A 20 -47.98 13.21 -41.23
N LEU A 21 -48.93 14.08 -40.85
CA LEU A 21 -49.91 14.14 -39.75
C LEU A 21 -49.31 14.20 -38.33
N LEU A 22 -49.75 15.23 -37.58
CA LEU A 22 -49.54 15.51 -36.14
C LEU A 22 -48.12 15.94 -35.74
N ALA A 23 -47.89 16.70 -34.66
CA ALA A 23 -48.67 17.74 -33.96
C ALA A 23 -47.67 18.47 -33.02
N GLY A 24 -48.04 19.61 -32.42
CA GLY A 24 -47.11 20.43 -31.64
C GLY A 24 -46.51 19.74 -30.42
N ALA A 25 -45.22 20.01 -30.15
CA ALA A 25 -44.56 19.67 -28.90
C ALA A 25 -44.27 20.96 -28.11
N VAL A 26 -44.85 21.06 -26.92
CA VAL A 26 -44.67 22.16 -25.98
C VAL A 26 -43.25 22.10 -25.38
N SER A 27 -42.61 23.26 -25.22
CA SER A 27 -41.30 23.39 -24.57
C SER A 27 -41.35 22.95 -23.10
N ALA A 28 -40.97 21.70 -22.83
CA ALA A 28 -40.75 21.22 -21.47
C ALA A 28 -39.30 21.48 -21.05
N VAL A 29 -39.08 22.47 -20.19
CA VAL A 29 -37.78 22.69 -19.54
C VAL A 29 -37.59 21.60 -18.49
N THR A 30 -36.93 20.50 -18.87
CA THR A 30 -36.48 19.48 -17.93
C THR A 30 -35.29 20.00 -17.13
N VAL A 31 -35.56 20.62 -15.98
CA VAL A 31 -34.54 20.80 -14.95
C VAL A 31 -34.18 19.41 -14.41
N ALA A 32 -33.10 18.83 -14.94
CA ALA A 32 -32.54 17.60 -14.41
C ALA A 32 -32.00 17.90 -13.00
N ALA A 33 -32.79 17.57 -11.98
CA ALA A 33 -32.33 17.60 -10.61
C ALA A 33 -31.24 16.55 -10.43
N VAL A 34 -29.97 16.96 -10.55
CA VAL A 34 -28.83 16.17 -10.11
C VAL A 34 -28.91 16.11 -8.59
N ALA A 35 -29.62 15.10 -8.09
CA ALA A 35 -29.54 14.70 -6.70
C ALA A 35 -28.11 14.24 -6.45
N VAL A 36 -27.27 15.17 -5.98
CA VAL A 36 -25.99 14.84 -5.37
C VAL A 36 -26.34 13.93 -4.20
N MET A 37 -26.09 12.62 -4.36
CA MET A 37 -26.17 11.67 -3.27
C MET A 37 -25.06 12.02 -2.28
N MET A 38 -25.36 12.95 -1.37
CA MET A 38 -24.59 13.10 -0.14
C MET A 38 -24.59 11.73 0.53
N PRO A 39 -23.43 11.18 0.94
CA PRO A 39 -23.39 9.96 1.71
C PRO A 39 -24.33 10.10 2.90
N SER A 40 -25.29 9.18 3.02
CA SER A 40 -26.23 9.15 4.14
C SER A 40 -25.46 9.17 5.44
N ALA A 41 -25.82 10.07 6.36
CA ALA A 41 -25.16 10.23 7.65
C ALA A 41 -24.95 8.88 8.34
N ASN A 42 -23.72 8.67 8.84
CA ASN A 42 -23.20 7.39 9.34
C ASN A 42 -24.26 6.49 10.00
N ALA A 43 -24.59 5.38 9.33
CA ALA A 43 -24.77 4.15 10.08
C ALA A 43 -23.46 3.89 10.84
N ALA A 44 -23.54 3.73 12.16
CA ALA A 44 -22.37 3.41 12.96
C ALA A 44 -21.77 2.10 12.42
N ALA A 45 -20.52 2.16 11.93
CA ALA A 45 -19.85 0.97 11.43
C ALA A 45 -19.67 0.00 12.61
N SER A 46 -20.17 -1.22 12.46
CA SER A 46 -20.21 -2.23 13.52
C SER A 46 -18.87 -2.93 13.75
N THR A 47 -17.85 -2.64 12.94
CA THR A 47 -16.51 -3.26 13.01
C THR A 47 -15.40 -2.24 12.71
N LEU A 48 -14.20 -2.49 13.22
CA LEU A 48 -13.07 -1.54 13.16
C LEU A 48 -12.67 -1.20 11.70
N GLY A 49 -12.55 -2.22 10.85
CA GLY A 49 -12.19 -2.07 9.43
C GLY A 49 -13.26 -1.33 8.63
N ALA A 50 -14.55 -1.59 8.90
CA ALA A 50 -15.64 -0.85 8.28
C ALA A 50 -15.64 0.62 8.70
N ALA A 51 -15.34 0.93 9.96
CA ALA A 51 -15.21 2.30 10.45
C ALA A 51 -14.04 3.04 9.77
N ALA A 52 -12.86 2.41 9.68
CA ALA A 52 -11.71 3.00 8.99
C ALA A 52 -11.99 3.27 7.50
N ALA A 53 -12.69 2.34 6.82
CA ALA A 53 -13.02 2.42 5.41
C ALA A 53 -13.90 3.63 5.05
N GLN A 54 -14.74 4.11 5.97
CA GLN A 54 -15.53 5.36 5.77
C GLN A 54 -14.64 6.58 5.46
N SER A 55 -13.36 6.54 5.85
CA SER A 55 -12.37 7.59 5.62
C SER A 55 -11.28 7.20 4.59
N GLY A 56 -11.48 6.11 3.85
CA GLY A 56 -10.49 5.56 2.91
C GLY A 56 -9.30 4.85 3.58
N ARG A 57 -9.35 4.62 4.90
CA ARG A 57 -8.30 3.95 5.68
C ARG A 57 -8.59 2.45 5.85
N TYR A 58 -7.63 1.74 6.43
CA TYR A 58 -7.79 0.37 6.91
C TYR A 58 -7.66 0.32 8.43
N PHE A 59 -8.17 -0.75 9.04
CA PHE A 59 -7.80 -1.19 10.39
C PHE A 59 -7.33 -2.63 10.26
N GLY A 60 -6.12 -2.92 10.73
CA GLY A 60 -5.45 -4.18 10.50
C GLY A 60 -5.09 -4.94 11.77
N THR A 61 -4.56 -6.14 11.58
CA THR A 61 -3.94 -6.95 12.64
C THR A 61 -2.83 -7.84 12.08
N ALA A 62 -1.89 -8.25 12.92
CA ALA A 62 -0.96 -9.32 12.62
C ALA A 62 -1.62 -10.69 12.85
N ILE A 63 -1.39 -11.66 11.97
CA ILE A 63 -1.87 -13.03 12.17
C ILE A 63 -0.80 -14.10 12.02
N ALA A 64 -0.95 -15.17 12.81
CA ALA A 64 -0.14 -16.38 12.73
C ALA A 64 -0.92 -17.53 12.07
N ALA A 65 -0.29 -18.22 11.12
CA ALA A 65 -0.88 -19.33 10.37
C ALA A 65 -1.31 -20.49 11.29
N GLY A 66 -0.53 -20.76 12.34
CA GLY A 66 -0.83 -21.76 13.36
C GLY A 66 -2.08 -21.47 14.21
N ARG A 67 -2.59 -20.23 14.20
CA ARG A 67 -3.84 -19.85 14.91
C ARG A 67 -5.07 -19.82 14.01
N LEU A 68 -4.93 -20.00 12.69
CA LEU A 68 -6.08 -19.96 11.76
C LEU A 68 -7.09 -21.10 11.96
N GLY A 69 -6.71 -22.18 12.64
CA GLY A 69 -7.62 -23.26 13.04
C GLY A 69 -8.47 -22.95 14.29
N ASP A 70 -8.12 -21.92 15.06
CA ASP A 70 -8.95 -21.43 16.17
C ASP A 70 -10.12 -20.61 15.61
N SER A 71 -11.34 -21.10 15.82
CA SER A 71 -12.57 -20.47 15.34
C SER A 71 -12.85 -19.12 16.02
N THR A 72 -12.44 -18.92 17.27
CA THR A 72 -12.59 -17.64 17.98
C THR A 72 -11.65 -16.61 17.39
N TYR A 73 -10.37 -16.97 17.26
CA TYR A 73 -9.33 -16.13 16.68
C TYR A 73 -9.68 -15.70 15.24
N SER A 74 -9.96 -16.67 14.38
CA SER A 74 -10.26 -16.42 12.97
C SER A 74 -11.60 -15.69 12.75
N THR A 75 -12.62 -15.92 13.59
CA THR A 75 -13.89 -15.17 13.51
C THR A 75 -13.72 -13.71 13.90
N ILE A 76 -12.98 -13.41 14.97
CA ILE A 76 -12.69 -12.02 15.35
C ILE A 76 -11.86 -11.34 14.26
N ALA A 77 -10.79 -12.01 13.78
CA ALA A 77 -9.92 -11.44 12.78
C ALA A 77 -10.64 -11.13 11.44
N ALA A 78 -11.51 -12.04 10.98
CA ALA A 78 -12.29 -11.87 9.76
C ALA A 78 -13.41 -10.83 9.86
N ARG A 79 -13.93 -10.56 11.07
CA ARG A 79 -14.99 -9.58 11.31
C ARG A 79 -14.44 -8.17 11.47
N GLU A 80 -13.38 -8.01 12.26
CA GLU A 80 -12.93 -6.69 12.69
C GLU A 80 -11.98 -5.99 11.73
N PHE A 81 -11.17 -6.72 10.97
CA PHE A 81 -10.07 -6.12 10.21
C PHE A 81 -10.30 -6.16 8.70
N ASN A 82 -9.67 -5.25 7.97
CA ASN A 82 -9.64 -5.23 6.50
C ASN A 82 -8.22 -5.16 5.92
N MET A 83 -7.21 -5.29 6.77
CA MET A 83 -5.81 -5.44 6.43
C MET A 83 -5.17 -6.51 7.33
N ILE A 84 -4.31 -7.35 6.78
CA ILE A 84 -3.63 -8.43 7.48
C ILE A 84 -2.12 -8.30 7.26
N THR A 85 -1.33 -8.49 8.31
CA THR A 85 0.12 -8.70 8.22
C THR A 85 0.42 -10.14 8.66
N ALA A 86 1.31 -10.87 8.00
CA ALA A 86 1.79 -12.14 8.52
C ALA A 86 2.78 -11.87 9.68
N GLU A 87 2.54 -12.46 10.85
CA GLU A 87 3.32 -12.17 12.06
C GLU A 87 4.79 -12.64 11.91
N ASN A 88 5.01 -13.78 11.27
CA ASN A 88 6.34 -14.32 11.00
C ASN A 88 6.48 -14.98 9.61
N GLU A 89 5.38 -15.38 8.99
CA GLU A 89 5.34 -16.31 7.86
C GLU A 89 5.79 -15.70 6.51
N MET A 90 6.10 -14.40 6.50
CA MET A 90 6.69 -13.69 5.36
C MET A 90 8.07 -13.10 5.68
N LYS A 91 8.68 -13.45 6.82
CA LYS A 91 10.05 -13.06 7.20
C LYS A 91 11.11 -13.90 6.46
N PRO A 92 12.39 -13.49 6.45
CA PRO A 92 13.42 -14.14 5.62
C PRO A 92 13.69 -15.60 5.99
N ASP A 93 13.64 -15.95 7.28
CA ASP A 93 13.81 -17.33 7.76
C ASP A 93 12.66 -18.27 7.36
N ALA A 94 11.43 -17.77 7.40
CA ALA A 94 10.24 -18.48 6.97
C ALA A 94 10.20 -18.67 5.44
N THR A 95 10.60 -17.65 4.68
CA THR A 95 10.45 -17.62 3.22
C THR A 95 11.63 -18.18 2.43
N GLU A 96 12.85 -18.15 2.96
CA GLU A 96 14.04 -18.75 2.33
C GLU A 96 14.90 -19.52 3.37
N PRO A 97 14.38 -20.62 3.95
CA PRO A 97 15.04 -21.36 5.04
C PRO A 97 16.41 -21.95 4.66
N GLN A 98 16.65 -22.22 3.37
CA GLN A 98 17.97 -22.53 2.81
C GLN A 98 18.21 -21.68 1.57
N ARG A 99 19.47 -21.29 1.32
CA ARG A 99 19.81 -20.36 0.22
C ARG A 99 19.33 -20.89 -1.14
N GLY A 100 18.53 -20.09 -1.85
CA GLY A 100 17.89 -20.42 -3.11
C GLY A 100 16.72 -21.41 -3.02
N GLN A 101 16.30 -21.80 -1.82
CA GLN A 101 15.18 -22.71 -1.56
C GLN A 101 14.06 -21.96 -0.84
N PHE A 102 13.13 -21.40 -1.63
CA PHE A 102 12.01 -20.65 -1.09
C PHE A 102 10.89 -21.56 -0.58
N ASN A 103 10.24 -21.16 0.51
CA ASN A 103 9.08 -21.83 1.07
C ASN A 103 7.99 -20.80 1.37
N PHE A 104 6.87 -20.86 0.65
CA PHE A 104 5.78 -19.91 0.81
C PHE A 104 4.57 -20.47 1.54
N ASN A 105 4.58 -21.74 1.98
CA ASN A 105 3.39 -22.47 2.44
C ASN A 105 2.58 -21.72 3.52
N SER A 106 3.25 -21.25 4.58
CA SER A 106 2.59 -20.57 5.70
C SER A 106 2.16 -19.13 5.34
N GLY A 107 2.95 -18.43 4.51
CA GLY A 107 2.60 -17.10 4.01
C GLY A 107 1.43 -17.13 3.03
N ASP A 108 1.39 -18.13 2.15
CA ASP A 108 0.27 -18.41 1.24
C ASP A 108 -0.99 -18.84 2.00
N GLN A 109 -0.86 -19.59 3.11
CA GLN A 109 -2.01 -19.92 3.97
C GLN A 109 -2.67 -18.64 4.50
N ILE A 110 -1.88 -17.68 4.99
CA ILE A 110 -2.35 -16.37 5.46
C ILE A 110 -2.92 -15.53 4.32
N TYR A 111 -2.20 -15.42 3.20
CA TYR A 111 -2.62 -14.64 2.03
C TYR A 111 -3.95 -15.15 1.46
N ASN A 112 -4.08 -16.47 1.26
CA ASN A 112 -5.31 -17.08 0.75
C ASN A 112 -6.47 -16.93 1.74
N TRP A 113 -6.22 -17.12 3.04
CA TRP A 113 -7.24 -16.91 4.07
C TRP A 113 -7.78 -15.47 4.07
N ALA A 114 -6.88 -14.48 3.93
CA ALA A 114 -7.21 -13.06 3.90
C ALA A 114 -7.98 -12.67 2.61
N THR A 115 -7.47 -13.04 1.44
CA THR A 115 -8.06 -12.64 0.15
C THR A 115 -9.40 -13.32 -0.15
N GLN A 116 -9.60 -14.57 0.30
CA GLN A 116 -10.92 -15.23 0.25
C GLN A 116 -12.01 -14.47 1.04
N ARG A 117 -11.62 -13.59 1.96
CA ARG A 117 -12.49 -12.75 2.79
C ARG A 117 -12.49 -11.28 2.36
N GLY A 118 -11.87 -10.95 1.22
CA GLY A 118 -11.75 -9.58 0.71
C GLY A 118 -10.80 -8.69 1.51
N LEU A 119 -9.97 -9.26 2.38
CA LEU A 119 -9.01 -8.52 3.21
C LEU A 119 -7.74 -8.22 2.40
N LYS A 120 -7.16 -7.04 2.61
CA LYS A 120 -5.85 -6.69 2.03
C LYS A 120 -4.72 -7.31 2.87
N VAL A 121 -3.54 -7.44 2.27
CA VAL A 121 -2.36 -7.97 2.96
C VAL A 121 -1.18 -6.99 2.85
N ARG A 122 -0.46 -6.79 3.96
CA ARG A 122 0.89 -6.19 3.99
C ARG A 122 1.92 -7.32 4.10
N GLY A 123 2.93 -7.29 3.24
CA GLY A 123 4.07 -8.19 3.35
C GLY A 123 5.08 -7.66 4.37
N HIS A 124 5.54 -8.53 5.27
CA HIS A 124 6.49 -8.20 6.33
C HIS A 124 7.42 -9.40 6.57
N THR A 125 8.74 -9.32 6.34
CA THR A 125 9.54 -8.20 5.79
C THR A 125 10.67 -8.76 4.94
N LEU A 126 11.11 -8.00 3.92
CA LEU A 126 12.04 -8.52 2.90
C LEU A 126 13.52 -8.45 3.32
N ALA A 127 13.93 -7.40 4.05
CA ALA A 127 15.32 -7.24 4.48
C ALA A 127 15.41 -6.66 5.89
N TRP A 128 15.85 -7.49 6.84
CA TRP A 128 15.97 -7.15 8.25
C TRP A 128 17.23 -7.79 8.85
N HIS A 129 17.71 -7.23 9.96
CA HIS A 129 18.87 -7.74 10.67
C HIS A 129 18.54 -8.93 11.59
N ALA A 130 17.28 -9.01 12.06
CA ALA A 130 16.78 -10.13 12.86
C ALA A 130 15.98 -11.12 12.00
N GLN A 131 15.73 -12.33 12.54
CA GLN A 131 15.03 -13.43 11.86
C GLN A 131 15.56 -13.73 10.45
N GLN A 132 16.86 -13.56 10.25
CA GLN A 132 17.56 -14.09 9.09
C GLN A 132 17.74 -15.61 9.24
N PRO A 133 17.64 -16.41 8.17
CA PRO A 133 18.02 -17.81 8.22
C PRO A 133 19.54 -17.93 8.49
N GLY A 134 19.99 -19.01 9.15
CA GLY A 134 21.39 -19.14 9.57
C GLY A 134 22.42 -19.07 8.44
N TRP A 135 22.02 -19.45 7.22
CA TRP A 135 22.87 -19.28 6.04
C TRP A 135 23.09 -17.81 5.69
N MET A 136 22.11 -16.92 5.89
CA MET A 136 22.22 -15.48 5.61
C MET A 136 22.99 -14.76 6.71
N GLN A 137 22.79 -15.15 7.98
CA GLN A 137 23.54 -14.62 9.13
C GLN A 137 25.06 -14.77 8.98
N SER A 138 25.52 -15.86 8.35
CA SER A 138 26.94 -16.16 8.14
C SER A 138 27.56 -15.51 6.89
N LEU A 139 26.78 -14.81 6.07
CA LEU A 139 27.28 -14.05 4.92
C LEU A 139 27.67 -12.61 5.30
N SER A 140 28.55 -12.03 4.50
CA SER A 140 28.96 -10.63 4.58
C SER A 140 29.34 -10.08 3.19
N GLY A 141 29.63 -8.78 3.11
CA GLY A 141 30.14 -8.13 1.89
C GLY A 141 29.24 -8.32 0.65
N SER A 142 29.87 -8.51 -0.51
CA SER A 142 29.17 -8.71 -1.79
C SER A 142 28.29 -9.96 -1.82
N ASN A 143 28.68 -11.04 -1.13
CA ASN A 143 27.90 -12.28 -1.07
C ASN A 143 26.57 -12.07 -0.33
N LEU A 144 26.58 -11.35 0.80
CA LEU A 144 25.35 -10.97 1.48
C LEU A 144 24.54 -9.96 0.68
N ARG A 145 25.20 -8.99 0.03
CA ARG A 145 24.51 -8.00 -0.82
C ARG A 145 23.73 -8.69 -1.95
N GLN A 146 24.35 -9.67 -2.61
CA GLN A 146 23.68 -10.44 -3.66
C GLN A 146 22.57 -11.31 -3.08
N ALA A 147 22.79 -11.99 -1.95
CA ALA A 147 21.76 -12.78 -1.28
C ALA A 147 20.52 -11.96 -0.88
N MET A 148 20.70 -10.72 -0.40
CA MET A 148 19.59 -9.80 -0.12
C MET A 148 18.80 -9.46 -1.40
N ILE A 149 19.49 -9.21 -2.50
CA ILE A 149 18.87 -8.92 -3.81
C ILE A 149 18.09 -10.16 -4.33
N ASP A 150 18.71 -11.34 -4.24
CA ASP A 150 18.11 -12.62 -4.66
C ASP A 150 16.84 -12.92 -3.84
N HIS A 151 16.90 -12.72 -2.52
CA HIS A 151 15.79 -12.91 -1.59
C HIS A 151 14.61 -11.98 -1.91
N ILE A 152 14.86 -10.67 -2.02
CA ILE A 152 13.84 -9.67 -2.38
C ILE A 152 13.16 -10.06 -3.70
N ASN A 153 13.94 -10.42 -4.72
CA ASN A 153 13.41 -10.83 -6.01
C ASN A 153 12.56 -12.11 -5.92
N GLY A 154 13.01 -13.13 -5.20
CA GLY A 154 12.29 -14.41 -5.06
C GLY A 154 10.95 -14.25 -4.35
N VAL A 155 10.95 -13.60 -3.18
CA VAL A 155 9.72 -13.36 -2.39
C VAL A 155 8.75 -12.45 -3.15
N MET A 156 9.23 -11.34 -3.73
CA MET A 156 8.36 -10.42 -4.46
C MET A 156 7.87 -10.98 -5.81
N ALA A 157 8.63 -11.86 -6.48
CA ALA A 157 8.14 -12.55 -7.67
C ALA A 157 6.95 -13.47 -7.34
N HIS A 158 6.99 -14.18 -6.22
CA HIS A 158 5.88 -15.02 -5.76
C HIS A 158 4.64 -14.20 -5.38
N TYR A 159 4.80 -13.05 -4.74
CA TYR A 159 3.70 -12.17 -4.31
C TYR A 159 3.38 -11.01 -5.26
N LYS A 160 3.89 -11.03 -6.50
CA LYS A 160 3.78 -9.91 -7.46
C LYS A 160 2.33 -9.53 -7.76
N GLY A 161 2.00 -8.25 -7.55
CA GLY A 161 0.67 -7.67 -7.75
C GLY A 161 -0.39 -8.12 -6.75
N LYS A 162 0.00 -8.86 -5.69
CA LYS A 162 -0.94 -9.45 -4.71
C LYS A 162 -1.11 -8.63 -3.44
N LEU A 163 -0.07 -7.89 -3.00
CA LEU A 163 -0.05 -7.23 -1.70
C LEU A 163 -0.26 -5.71 -1.81
N ALA A 164 -0.87 -5.12 -0.78
CA ALA A 164 -1.15 -3.68 -0.73
C ALA A 164 0.10 -2.84 -0.41
N ALA A 165 1.02 -3.40 0.39
CA ALA A 165 2.30 -2.80 0.74
C ALA A 165 3.32 -3.89 1.12
N TRP A 166 4.61 -3.57 1.04
CA TRP A 166 5.72 -4.34 1.60
C TRP A 166 6.52 -3.48 2.57
N ASP A 167 6.82 -4.01 3.75
CA ASP A 167 7.92 -3.53 4.58
C ASP A 167 9.23 -4.06 3.97
N VAL A 168 9.85 -3.25 3.12
CA VAL A 168 11.04 -3.66 2.33
C VAL A 168 12.26 -3.75 3.23
N VAL A 169 12.44 -2.76 4.11
CA VAL A 169 13.50 -2.73 5.10
C VAL A 169 12.88 -2.44 6.47
N ASN A 170 13.25 -3.26 7.45
CA ASN A 170 12.84 -3.11 8.85
C ASN A 170 14.04 -2.71 9.74
N GLU A 171 13.83 -1.78 10.68
CA GLU A 171 14.71 -1.48 11.84
C GLU A 171 16.20 -1.23 11.55
N ALA A 172 16.50 -0.42 10.54
CA ALA A 172 17.87 -0.15 10.13
C ALA A 172 18.61 0.90 10.97
N PHE A 173 17.98 1.46 12.02
CA PHE A 173 18.54 2.55 12.84
C PHE A 173 18.67 2.17 14.33
N ASN A 174 19.61 2.85 14.99
CA ASN A 174 19.76 2.90 16.44
C ASN A 174 19.01 4.11 17.03
N GLU A 175 18.82 4.13 18.34
CA GLU A 175 18.08 5.18 19.07
C GLU A 175 18.65 6.61 18.89
N ASP A 176 19.95 6.73 18.60
CA ASP A 176 20.66 7.99 18.36
C ASP A 176 20.50 8.54 16.93
N GLY A 177 19.89 7.77 16.01
CA GLY A 177 19.75 8.13 14.60
C GLY A 177 20.93 7.72 13.71
N SER A 178 21.91 7.00 14.25
CA SER A 178 22.90 6.27 13.45
C SER A 178 22.31 4.99 12.85
N ARG A 179 22.97 4.43 11.84
CA ARG A 179 22.60 3.13 11.27
C ARG A 179 22.97 1.99 12.21
N ARG A 180 22.08 1.01 12.34
CA ARG A 180 22.29 -0.19 13.14
C ARG A 180 23.47 -1.00 12.61
N ASN A 181 24.42 -1.32 13.48
CA ASN A 181 25.49 -2.25 13.16
C ASN A 181 24.88 -3.65 12.92
N SER A 182 25.02 -4.17 11.71
CA SER A 182 24.43 -5.42 11.24
C SER A 182 25.25 -5.94 10.05
N ASN A 183 25.13 -7.23 9.74
CA ASN A 183 25.77 -7.80 8.55
C ASN A 183 25.33 -7.06 7.26
N LEU A 184 24.05 -6.72 7.13
CA LEU A 184 23.48 -5.93 6.03
C LEU A 184 24.12 -4.54 5.92
N GLN A 185 24.21 -3.79 7.03
CA GLN A 185 24.90 -2.49 7.05
C GLN A 185 26.40 -2.64 6.73
N GLY A 186 27.03 -3.76 7.13
CA GLY A 186 28.39 -4.13 6.76
C GLY A 186 28.61 -4.40 5.27
N THR A 187 27.56 -4.50 4.45
CA THR A 187 27.68 -4.56 2.98
C THR A 187 27.90 -3.19 2.33
N GLY A 188 27.70 -2.09 3.07
CA GLY A 188 27.74 -0.71 2.56
C GLY A 188 26.47 0.07 2.93
N ASN A 189 26.62 1.37 3.20
CA ASN A 189 25.53 2.22 3.71
C ASN A 189 24.33 2.38 2.75
N ASP A 190 24.55 2.10 1.47
CA ASP A 190 23.60 2.10 0.37
C ASP A 190 22.66 0.88 0.33
N TRP A 191 22.87 -0.13 1.18
CA TRP A 191 22.09 -1.39 1.15
C TRP A 191 20.58 -1.18 1.18
N ILE A 192 20.10 -0.20 1.94
CA ILE A 192 18.68 0.16 2.02
C ILE A 192 18.18 0.68 0.66
N GLU A 193 18.91 1.60 0.02
CA GLU A 193 18.53 2.11 -1.31
C GLU A 193 18.52 0.99 -2.35
N VAL A 194 19.50 0.08 -2.30
CA VAL A 194 19.55 -1.10 -3.17
C VAL A 194 18.32 -1.98 -2.94
N ALA A 195 17.93 -2.24 -1.68
CA ALA A 195 16.73 -3.01 -1.37
C ALA A 195 15.46 -2.37 -1.97
N PHE A 196 15.25 -1.05 -1.82
CA PHE A 196 14.10 -0.35 -2.41
C PHE A 196 14.13 -0.37 -3.95
N ARG A 197 15.29 -0.15 -4.58
CA ARG A 197 15.42 -0.21 -6.05
C ARG A 197 15.17 -1.62 -6.60
N THR A 198 15.66 -2.66 -5.93
CA THR A 198 15.37 -4.06 -6.26
C THR A 198 13.88 -4.36 -6.11
N ALA A 199 13.28 -3.98 -4.98
CA ALA A 199 11.87 -4.21 -4.71
C ALA A 199 10.95 -3.55 -5.76
N ARG A 200 11.25 -2.30 -6.16
CA ARG A 200 10.51 -1.60 -7.22
C ARG A 200 10.64 -2.26 -8.59
N ALA A 201 11.79 -2.85 -8.91
CA ALA A 201 11.99 -3.58 -10.16
C ALA A 201 11.23 -4.92 -10.14
N ALA A 202 11.20 -5.62 -9.01
CA ALA A 202 10.46 -6.86 -8.82
C ALA A 202 8.94 -6.63 -8.94
N ASP A 203 8.40 -5.62 -8.26
CA ASP A 203 7.00 -5.21 -8.36
C ASP A 203 6.81 -3.67 -8.41
N PRO A 204 6.43 -3.12 -9.58
CA PRO A 204 6.12 -1.69 -9.70
C PRO A 204 4.73 -1.31 -9.17
N SER A 205 3.87 -2.27 -8.81
CA SER A 205 2.47 -2.03 -8.43
C SER A 205 2.22 -1.94 -6.92
N THR A 206 3.05 -2.59 -6.10
CA THR A 206 2.93 -2.57 -4.62
C THR A 206 3.64 -1.36 -4.00
N LYS A 207 3.08 -0.84 -2.90
CA LYS A 207 3.70 0.23 -2.10
C LYS A 207 4.91 -0.28 -1.32
N LEU A 208 6.00 0.46 -1.32
CA LEU A 208 7.26 0.10 -0.67
C LEU A 208 7.49 0.97 0.57
N CYS A 209 7.46 0.35 1.74
CA CYS A 209 7.60 1.00 3.04
C CYS A 209 8.96 0.73 3.69
N TYR A 210 9.47 1.71 4.42
CA TYR A 210 10.46 1.53 5.48
C TYR A 210 9.72 1.40 6.81
N ASN A 211 10.02 0.38 7.64
CA ASN A 211 9.35 0.14 8.93
C ASN A 211 10.35 0.20 10.10
N ASP A 212 9.97 0.80 11.23
CA ASP A 212 10.81 0.86 12.44
C ASP A 212 9.99 1.19 13.70
N TYR A 213 10.53 0.85 14.87
CA TYR A 213 10.01 1.25 16.19
C TYR A 213 10.74 2.49 16.73
N ASN A 214 10.22 3.11 17.79
CA ASN A 214 10.80 4.31 18.43
C ASN A 214 11.05 5.47 17.45
N ILE A 215 10.25 5.56 16.39
CA ILE A 215 10.25 6.68 15.44
C ILE A 215 9.00 7.56 15.58
N GLU A 216 8.18 7.32 16.60
CA GLU A 216 6.91 8.01 16.87
C GLU A 216 7.12 9.40 17.49
N ASN A 217 8.14 9.57 18.33
CA ASN A 217 8.45 10.85 18.98
C ASN A 217 9.33 11.71 18.07
N TRP A 218 8.84 12.86 17.63
CA TRP A 218 9.56 13.75 16.71
C TRP A 218 10.95 14.18 17.22
N SER A 219 11.12 14.26 18.55
CA SER A 219 12.35 14.73 19.19
C SER A 219 13.45 13.65 19.32
N TYR A 220 13.19 12.39 18.96
CA TYR A 220 14.20 11.32 19.09
C TYR A 220 15.23 11.33 17.96
N GLY A 221 16.48 10.98 18.31
CA GLY A 221 17.58 10.85 17.35
C GLY A 221 17.24 9.89 16.22
N LYS A 222 16.66 8.72 16.55
CA LYS A 222 16.15 7.71 15.61
C LYS A 222 15.16 8.29 14.59
N THR A 223 14.08 8.94 15.05
CA THR A 223 13.09 9.62 14.20
C THR A 223 13.75 10.58 13.23
N GLN A 224 14.67 11.41 13.72
CA GLN A 224 15.39 12.39 12.91
C GLN A 224 16.37 11.74 11.92
N GLY A 225 16.98 10.60 12.28
CA GLY A 225 17.82 9.79 11.39
C GLY A 225 17.03 9.20 10.24
N VAL A 226 15.88 8.58 10.54
CA VAL A 226 14.97 8.04 9.53
C VAL A 226 14.41 9.16 8.65
N TYR A 227 13.92 10.26 9.23
CA TYR A 227 13.42 11.42 8.48
C TYR A 227 14.44 11.94 7.45
N ARG A 228 15.71 12.13 7.84
CA ARG A 228 16.77 12.55 6.91
C ARG A 228 17.01 11.54 5.78
N MET A 229 16.94 10.23 6.06
CA MET A 229 17.06 9.21 5.02
C MET A 229 15.88 9.25 4.04
N ILE A 230 14.65 9.38 4.52
CA ILE A 230 13.48 9.51 3.65
C ILE A 230 13.61 10.78 2.79
N GLN A 231 14.01 11.92 3.39
CA GLN A 231 14.21 13.18 2.68
C GLN A 231 15.25 13.06 1.55
N ASP A 232 16.42 12.49 1.86
CA ASP A 232 17.47 12.16 0.88
C ASP A 232 16.93 11.26 -0.25
N PHE A 233 16.27 10.15 0.11
CA PHE A 233 15.70 9.19 -0.83
C PHE A 233 14.70 9.84 -1.79
N LYS A 234 13.78 10.68 -1.29
CA LYS A 234 12.83 11.40 -2.14
C LYS A 234 13.54 12.42 -3.04
N SER A 235 14.56 13.12 -2.54
CA SER A 235 15.36 14.07 -3.34
C SER A 235 16.14 13.42 -4.49
N ARG A 236 16.58 12.16 -4.32
CA ARG A 236 17.38 11.41 -5.31
C ARG A 236 16.58 10.38 -6.12
N GLY A 237 15.24 10.40 -6.02
CA GLY A 237 14.38 9.46 -6.75
C GLY A 237 14.61 7.99 -6.39
N VAL A 238 14.88 7.70 -5.12
CA VAL A 238 14.81 6.33 -4.58
C VAL A 238 13.32 5.95 -4.44
N PRO A 239 12.90 4.77 -4.92
CA PRO A 239 11.48 4.41 -4.96
C PRO A 239 10.97 3.97 -3.58
N ILE A 240 10.63 4.94 -2.75
CA ILE A 240 9.99 4.75 -1.45
C ILE A 240 8.65 5.50 -1.42
N ASP A 241 7.61 4.78 -0.98
CA ASP A 241 6.23 5.25 -1.01
C ASP A 241 5.67 5.49 0.39
N CYS A 242 6.18 4.80 1.41
CA CYS A 242 5.64 4.86 2.77
C CYS A 242 6.68 4.76 3.89
N VAL A 243 6.29 5.23 5.07
CA VAL A 243 6.95 4.94 6.35
C VAL A 243 5.94 4.25 7.27
N GLY A 244 6.32 3.07 7.78
CA GLY A 244 5.64 2.34 8.84
C GLY A 244 6.23 2.69 10.20
N LEU A 245 5.38 3.06 11.14
CA LEU A 245 5.74 3.28 12.54
C LEU A 245 5.14 2.12 13.34
N GLN A 246 5.99 1.33 14.01
CA GLN A 246 5.57 0.13 14.72
C GLN A 246 4.71 0.42 15.95
N THR A 247 4.68 1.64 16.50
CA THR A 247 3.73 2.03 17.55
C THR A 247 3.71 1.17 18.84
N HIS A 248 4.78 0.42 19.12
CA HIS A 248 4.97 -0.41 20.31
C HIS A 248 5.13 0.41 21.61
N PHE A 249 4.03 0.90 22.17
CA PHE A 249 4.01 1.64 23.43
C PHE A 249 4.03 0.69 24.65
N THR A 250 5.22 0.38 25.17
CA THR A 250 5.41 -0.56 26.29
C THR A 250 5.95 0.10 27.56
N GLY A 251 5.77 -0.54 28.72
CA GLY A 251 6.55 -0.25 29.94
C GLY A 251 6.36 1.15 30.57
N GLY A 252 5.27 1.86 30.27
CA GLY A 252 5.04 3.24 30.70
C GLY A 252 5.31 4.30 29.62
N SER A 253 5.77 3.89 28.44
CA SER A 253 5.77 4.72 27.24
C SER A 253 4.33 5.06 26.86
N SER A 254 4.00 6.34 26.76
CA SER A 254 2.72 6.83 26.24
C SER A 254 2.87 7.34 24.82
N LEU A 255 1.74 7.50 24.12
CA LEU A 255 1.70 8.15 22.81
C LEU A 255 2.35 9.55 22.91
N PRO A 256 3.45 9.84 22.17
CA PRO A 256 4.11 11.14 22.26
C PRO A 256 3.17 12.29 21.89
N SER A 257 3.20 13.38 22.64
CA SER A 257 2.37 14.56 22.35
C SER A 257 2.67 15.21 20.98
N ASN A 258 3.86 14.95 20.45
CA ASN A 258 4.32 15.38 19.12
C ASN A 258 4.15 14.30 18.02
N PHE A 259 3.45 13.18 18.29
CA PHE A 259 3.26 12.10 17.32
C PHE A 259 2.59 12.59 16.02
N GLN A 260 1.59 13.47 16.12
CA GLN A 260 0.95 14.06 14.93
C GLN A 260 1.92 14.92 14.11
N THR A 261 2.94 15.53 14.74
CA THR A 261 4.04 16.22 14.04
C THR A 261 4.91 15.23 13.29
N THR A 262 5.27 14.10 13.90
CA THR A 262 6.00 13.02 13.22
C THR A 262 5.28 12.55 11.97
N LEU A 263 3.99 12.21 12.09
CA LEU A 263 3.17 11.73 10.96
C LEU A 263 3.09 12.78 9.84
N SER A 264 2.83 14.05 10.17
CA SER A 264 2.73 15.12 9.18
C SER A 264 4.07 15.49 8.55
N SER A 265 5.18 15.40 9.30
CA SER A 265 6.53 15.62 8.78
C SER A 265 6.93 14.56 7.75
N PHE A 266 6.70 13.26 8.01
CA PHE A 266 6.91 12.24 6.98
C PHE A 266 5.98 12.44 5.78
N ALA A 267 4.69 12.72 6.00
CA ALA A 267 3.75 12.98 4.90
C ALA A 267 4.17 14.17 4.01
N ALA A 268 4.75 15.22 4.60
CA ALA A 268 5.26 16.39 3.87
C ALA A 268 6.45 16.08 2.93
N LEU A 269 7.12 14.93 3.07
CA LEU A 269 8.14 14.45 2.13
C LEU A 269 7.53 13.75 0.90
N GLY A 270 6.20 13.64 0.80
CA GLY A 270 5.53 12.93 -0.30
C GLY A 270 5.64 11.41 -0.17
N VAL A 271 5.51 10.89 1.05
CA VAL A 271 5.30 9.46 1.35
C VAL A 271 4.01 9.30 2.17
N ASP A 272 3.33 8.18 1.99
CA ASP A 272 2.27 7.76 2.91
C ASP A 272 2.84 7.39 4.28
N VAL A 273 1.99 7.39 5.29
CA VAL A 273 2.36 6.98 6.65
C VAL A 273 1.39 5.92 7.15
N ALA A 274 1.95 4.84 7.72
CA ALA A 274 1.20 3.70 8.23
C ALA A 274 1.56 3.45 9.70
N LEU A 275 0.56 3.09 10.51
CA LEU A 275 0.78 2.47 11.82
C LEU A 275 0.73 0.96 11.58
N THR A 276 1.76 0.23 12.00
CA THR A 276 2.03 -1.10 11.47
C THR A 276 1.88 -2.23 12.49
N GLU A 277 2.12 -1.97 13.77
CA GLU A 277 2.17 -2.95 14.87
C GLU A 277 1.56 -2.39 16.17
#